data_AF-Q7N4V0-F1
#
_entry.id   AF-Q7N4V0-F1
#
_cell.length_a   1.000
_cell.length_b   1.000
_cell.length_c   1.000
_cell.angle_alpha   90.00
_cell.angle_beta   90.00
_cell.angle_gamma   90.00
#
_symmetry.space_group_name_H-M   'P 1'
#
loop_
_entity.id
_entity.type
_entity.pdbx_description
1 polymer ?
#
loop_
_entity_poly.entity_id
_entity_poly.type
_entity_poly.pdbx_seq_one_letter_code
_entity_poly.pdbx_strand_id
1 'polypeptide(L)'
;MVEIKGSMEAFPLLYHSRMLADEHRLNCFKTAIDRIVQEDSHVVDLGGGTGVLTQMLAQKTNGLVTYIDMLEASSIVAQILNRGLRKNIQYISKKSFDVQLKNPPDVLVTETLGYFGIDEGIVEICHDFCTRHSSIKVLIPSKVSLKYQFIHLPELNADFDLLLSSYASRFGPVPAELVSGFECLFCNLIRKKIIKSDGVEVCSEPKLIRRFNLGLDKSSDIEYSVECKASQRANAIHFYFEAELADGVKLSNYVFEPKTHWLHSYAGIPRGISSGQLKFVSTERKIRLRWK
;
A
#
# COMPACT_ATOMS: atom_id res chain seq x y z
N MET A 1 -12.80 -18.64 -27.31
CA MET A 1 -11.51 -18.62 -26.61
C MET A 1 -10.78 -17.36 -27.06
N VAL A 2 -10.30 -16.54 -26.13
CA VAL A 2 -9.50 -15.35 -26.47
C VAL A 2 -8.06 -15.82 -26.61
N GLU A 3 -7.48 -15.70 -27.81
CA GLU A 3 -6.05 -15.94 -28.03
C GLU A 3 -5.26 -14.79 -27.38
N ILE A 4 -4.45 -15.09 -26.36
CA ILE A 4 -3.51 -14.14 -25.76
C ILE A 4 -2.19 -14.29 -26.52
N LYS A 5 -1.88 -13.37 -27.43
CA LYS A 5 -0.60 -13.32 -28.15
C LYS A 5 0.28 -12.23 -27.54
N GLY A 6 1.15 -12.62 -26.63
CA GLY A 6 2.16 -11.75 -26.01
C GLY A 6 3.00 -12.56 -25.02
N SER A 7 4.25 -12.15 -24.78
CA SER A 7 5.03 -12.73 -23.68
C SER A 7 4.30 -12.42 -22.38
N MET A 8 3.62 -13.42 -21.81
CA MET A 8 3.00 -13.31 -20.49
C MET A 8 4.10 -13.18 -19.44
N GLU A 9 4.52 -11.96 -19.13
CA GLU A 9 4.81 -11.70 -17.72
C GLU A 9 3.55 -12.12 -16.95
N ALA A 10 3.71 -13.08 -16.03
CA ALA A 10 2.58 -13.74 -15.41
C ALA A 10 1.69 -12.70 -14.72
N PHE A 11 0.47 -12.50 -15.23
CA PHE A 11 -0.55 -11.73 -14.52
C PHE A 11 -0.71 -12.38 -13.13
N PRO A 12 -0.43 -11.66 -12.03
CA PRO A 12 -0.37 -12.27 -10.71
C PRO A 12 -1.79 -12.55 -10.21
N LEU A 13 -2.42 -13.59 -10.75
CA LEU A 13 -3.84 -13.90 -10.60
C LEU A 13 -4.25 -14.01 -9.13
N LEU A 14 -3.42 -14.64 -8.30
CA LEU A 14 -3.65 -14.75 -6.86
C LEU A 14 -3.57 -13.40 -6.14
N TYR A 15 -2.73 -12.48 -6.62
CA TYR A 15 -2.64 -11.13 -6.06
C TYR A 15 -3.92 -10.34 -6.36
N HIS A 16 -4.34 -10.31 -7.63
CA HIS A 16 -5.57 -9.63 -8.03
C HIS A 16 -6.83 -10.26 -7.42
N SER A 17 -6.87 -11.58 -7.19
CA SER A 17 -7.96 -12.24 -6.47
C SER A 17 -8.12 -11.70 -5.05
N ARG A 18 -7.02 -11.47 -4.32
CA ARG A 18 -7.06 -10.87 -2.97
C ARG A 18 -7.52 -9.43 -3.00
N MET A 19 -7.05 -8.64 -3.97
CA MET A 19 -7.47 -7.24 -4.14
C MET A 19 -8.95 -7.11 -4.49
N LEU A 20 -9.49 -8.04 -5.28
CA LEU A 20 -10.92 -8.09 -5.63
C LEU A 20 -11.79 -8.56 -4.46
N ALA A 21 -11.28 -9.44 -3.60
CA ALA A 21 -11.97 -9.89 -2.39
C ALA A 21 -11.94 -8.87 -1.25
N ASP A 22 -11.14 -7.80 -1.37
CA ASP A 22 -11.07 -6.71 -0.39
C ASP A 22 -12.25 -5.75 -0.57
N GLU A 23 -13.39 -6.12 0.00
CA GLU A 23 -14.64 -5.36 -0.08
C GLU A 23 -14.51 -3.96 0.51
N HIS A 24 -13.78 -3.80 1.62
CA HIS A 24 -13.60 -2.50 2.26
C HIS A 24 -12.84 -1.54 1.33
N ARG A 25 -11.74 -2.01 0.70
CA ARG A 25 -11.03 -1.26 -0.35
C ARG A 25 -11.97 -0.81 -1.46
N LEU A 26 -12.69 -1.76 -2.06
CA LEU A 26 -13.56 -1.47 -3.21
C LEU A 26 -14.69 -0.49 -2.84
N ASN A 27 -15.30 -0.64 -1.68
CA ASN A 27 -16.37 0.24 -1.21
C ASN A 27 -15.88 1.67 -0.94
N CYS A 28 -14.67 1.83 -0.39
CA CYS A 28 -14.09 3.17 -0.19
C CYS A 28 -13.78 3.86 -1.51
N PHE A 29 -13.19 3.15 -2.48
CA PHE A 29 -12.97 3.71 -3.82
C PHE A 29 -14.29 4.05 -4.52
N LYS A 30 -15.29 3.16 -4.47
CA LYS A 30 -16.61 3.44 -5.04
C LYS A 30 -17.24 4.69 -4.43
N THR A 31 -17.18 4.82 -3.10
CA THR A 31 -17.71 5.99 -2.38
C THR A 31 -16.99 7.28 -2.79
N ALA A 32 -15.66 7.24 -2.91
CA ALA A 32 -14.87 8.41 -3.32
C ALA A 32 -15.17 8.81 -4.78
N ILE A 33 -15.22 7.83 -5.69
CA ILE A 33 -15.59 8.03 -7.09
C ILE A 33 -16.99 8.65 -7.18
N ASP A 34 -17.97 8.15 -6.42
CA ASP A 34 -19.33 8.67 -6.44
C ASP A 34 -19.44 10.11 -5.96
N ARG A 35 -18.57 10.53 -5.03
CA ARG A 35 -18.53 11.90 -4.48
C ARG A 35 -17.81 12.88 -5.39
N ILE A 36 -16.71 12.45 -6.03
CA ILE A 36 -15.79 13.35 -6.73
C ILE A 36 -16.09 13.43 -8.22
N VAL A 37 -16.29 12.30 -8.87
CA VAL A 37 -16.40 12.22 -10.33
C VAL A 37 -17.78 12.72 -10.77
N GLN A 38 -17.80 13.67 -11.70
CA GLN A 38 -19.02 14.23 -12.27
C GLN A 38 -19.39 13.50 -13.57
N GLU A 39 -20.61 13.74 -14.06
CA GLU A 39 -21.15 13.06 -15.25
C GLU A 39 -20.37 13.36 -16.54
N ASP A 40 -19.68 14.49 -16.62
CA ASP A 40 -18.89 14.93 -17.77
C ASP A 40 -17.37 14.83 -17.55
N SER A 41 -16.93 14.34 -16.38
CA SER A 41 -15.51 14.27 -16.03
C SER A 41 -14.72 13.38 -16.99
N HIS A 42 -13.57 13.88 -17.44
CA HIS A 42 -12.54 13.06 -18.07
C HIS A 42 -11.62 12.50 -17.00
N VAL A 43 -11.54 11.17 -16.91
CA VAL A 43 -10.89 10.50 -15.77
C VAL A 43 -9.82 9.53 -16.24
N VAL A 44 -8.75 9.42 -15.47
CA VAL A 44 -7.70 8.43 -15.68
C VAL A 44 -7.75 7.39 -14.56
N ASP A 45 -7.74 6.12 -14.91
CA ASP A 45 -7.43 5.01 -14.01
C ASP A 45 -6.00 4.55 -14.27
N LEU A 46 -5.08 4.90 -13.37
CA LEU A 46 -3.65 4.71 -13.55
C LEU A 46 -3.14 3.56 -12.67
N GLY A 47 -2.56 2.54 -13.30
CA GLY A 47 -2.35 1.23 -12.67
C GLY A 47 -3.66 0.44 -12.58
N GLY A 48 -4.48 0.49 -13.64
CA GLY A 48 -5.87 0.03 -13.60
C GLY A 48 -6.03 -1.49 -13.39
N GLY A 49 -4.97 -2.30 -13.54
CA GLY A 49 -4.97 -3.72 -13.22
C GLY A 49 -6.10 -4.51 -13.90
N THR A 50 -7.00 -5.11 -13.12
CA THR A 50 -8.15 -5.85 -13.68
C THR A 50 -9.20 -4.96 -14.34
N GLY A 51 -9.09 -3.64 -14.22
CA GLY A 51 -10.07 -2.67 -14.72
C GLY A 51 -11.31 -2.53 -13.83
N VAL A 52 -11.27 -2.98 -12.57
CA VAL A 52 -12.42 -2.88 -11.65
C VAL A 52 -12.72 -1.42 -11.27
N LEU A 53 -11.71 -0.58 -11.07
CA LEU A 53 -11.92 0.85 -10.82
C LEU A 53 -12.34 1.57 -12.10
N THR A 54 -11.75 1.22 -13.24
CA THR A 54 -12.23 1.63 -14.57
C THR A 54 -13.71 1.33 -14.78
N GLN A 55 -14.20 0.16 -14.35
CA GLN A 55 -15.62 -0.18 -14.41
C GLN A 55 -16.47 0.82 -13.60
N MET A 56 -16.07 1.10 -12.35
CA MET A 56 -16.77 2.04 -11.48
C MET A 56 -16.77 3.46 -12.07
N LEU A 57 -15.64 3.90 -12.63
CA LEU A 57 -15.50 5.18 -13.29
C LEU A 57 -16.41 5.29 -14.52
N ALA A 58 -16.39 4.28 -15.40
CA ALA A 58 -17.21 4.26 -16.61
C ALA A 58 -18.71 4.19 -16.32
N GLN A 59 -19.12 3.63 -15.16
CA GLN A 59 -20.50 3.70 -14.69
C GLN A 59 -20.87 5.11 -14.18
N LYS A 60 -19.91 5.85 -13.64
CA LYS A 60 -20.14 7.16 -13.01
C LYS A 60 -20.13 8.33 -13.99
N THR A 61 -19.27 8.31 -15.01
CA THR A 61 -19.15 9.41 -16.00
C THR A 61 -19.62 8.98 -17.40
N ASN A 62 -20.03 9.96 -18.20
CA ASN A 62 -20.20 9.89 -19.66
C ASN A 62 -18.98 10.46 -20.41
N GLY A 63 -18.10 11.17 -19.71
CA GLY A 63 -16.82 11.64 -20.23
C GLY A 63 -15.86 10.49 -20.57
N LEU A 64 -14.70 10.84 -21.11
CA LEU A 64 -13.66 9.87 -21.47
C LEU A 64 -13.05 9.24 -20.21
N VAL A 65 -13.06 7.91 -20.13
CA VAL A 65 -12.29 7.13 -19.16
C VAL A 65 -11.02 6.62 -19.83
N THR A 66 -9.85 6.97 -19.34
CA THR A 66 -8.58 6.45 -19.83
C THR A 66 -8.00 5.46 -18.83
N TYR A 67 -7.99 4.18 -19.18
CA TYR A 67 -7.27 3.13 -18.47
C TYR A 67 -5.80 3.13 -18.89
N ILE A 68 -4.88 3.10 -17.92
CA ILE A 68 -3.44 2.96 -18.15
C ILE A 68 -2.89 1.88 -17.23
N ASP A 69 -2.22 0.89 -17.83
CA ASP A 69 -1.44 -0.11 -17.09
C ASP A 69 -0.24 -0.54 -17.94
N MET A 70 0.88 -0.88 -17.30
CA MET A 70 2.08 -1.28 -18.03
C MET A 70 2.04 -2.73 -18.53
N LEU A 71 1.20 -3.58 -17.93
CA LEU A 71 1.08 -4.97 -18.29
C LEU A 71 -0.02 -5.17 -19.34
N GLU A 72 0.36 -5.72 -20.49
CA GLU A 72 -0.59 -6.05 -21.56
C GLU A 72 -1.68 -7.03 -21.09
N ALA A 73 -1.31 -8.01 -20.27
CA ALA A 73 -2.25 -8.98 -19.72
C ALA A 73 -3.34 -8.31 -18.86
N SER A 74 -2.99 -7.33 -18.03
CA SER A 74 -3.94 -6.53 -17.25
C SER A 74 -4.94 -5.81 -18.16
N SER A 75 -4.43 -5.16 -19.22
CA SER A 75 -5.28 -4.47 -20.21
C SER A 75 -6.27 -5.40 -20.92
N ILE A 76 -5.85 -6.63 -21.27
CA ILE A 76 -6.75 -7.64 -21.85
C ILE A 76 -7.86 -8.01 -20.86
N VAL A 77 -7.52 -8.26 -19.60
CA VAL A 77 -8.50 -8.57 -18.53
C VAL A 77 -9.48 -7.41 -18.34
N ALA A 78 -8.97 -6.17 -18.26
CA ALA A 78 -9.78 -4.97 -18.12
C ALA A 78 -10.76 -4.78 -19.29
N GLN A 79 -10.30 -4.99 -20.53
CA GLN A 79 -11.16 -4.93 -21.70
C GLN A 79 -12.26 -6.00 -21.66
N ILE A 80 -11.93 -7.24 -21.27
CA ILE A 80 -12.92 -8.32 -21.15
C ILE A 80 -13.96 -7.99 -20.07
N LEU A 81 -13.53 -7.51 -18.90
CA LEU A 81 -14.41 -7.13 -17.79
C LEU A 81 -15.39 -6.03 -18.21
N ASN A 82 -14.91 -5.07 -18.98
CA ASN A 82 -15.64 -3.84 -19.32
C ASN A 82 -16.32 -3.86 -20.70
N ARG A 83 -16.17 -4.93 -21.49
CA ARG A 83 -16.69 -5.04 -22.88
C ARG A 83 -18.19 -4.75 -23.02
N GLY A 84 -18.98 -5.01 -21.98
CA GLY A 84 -20.43 -4.81 -21.96
C GLY A 84 -20.85 -3.37 -21.68
N LEU A 85 -19.92 -2.51 -21.24
CA LEU A 85 -20.18 -1.11 -20.99
C LEU A 85 -20.21 -0.37 -22.34
N ARG A 86 -21.37 0.19 -22.70
CA ARG A 86 -21.49 1.10 -23.85
C ARG A 86 -20.96 2.49 -23.50
N LYS A 87 -19.68 2.57 -23.12
CA LYS A 87 -19.03 3.78 -22.58
C LYS A 87 -17.71 4.06 -23.31
N ASN A 88 -17.29 5.33 -23.28
CA ASN A 88 -16.08 5.80 -23.93
C ASN A 88 -14.84 5.48 -23.07
N ILE A 89 -14.32 4.25 -23.18
CA ILE A 89 -13.11 3.82 -22.46
C ILE A 89 -11.94 3.66 -23.45
N GLN A 90 -10.85 4.38 -23.19
CA GLN A 90 -9.59 4.25 -23.91
C GLN A 90 -8.60 3.42 -23.08
N TYR A 91 -8.06 2.35 -23.65
CA TYR A 91 -7.07 1.49 -23.00
C TYR A 91 -5.67 1.78 -23.53
N ILE A 92 -4.71 1.98 -22.61
CA ILE A 92 -3.29 2.22 -22.94
C ILE A 92 -2.42 1.24 -22.15
N SER A 93 -1.81 0.28 -22.86
CA SER A 93 -0.89 -0.71 -22.28
C SER A 93 0.55 -0.21 -22.31
N LYS A 94 0.91 0.73 -21.42
CA LYS A 94 2.24 1.36 -21.33
C LYS A 94 2.57 1.78 -19.89
N LYS A 95 3.85 1.96 -19.60
CA LYS A 95 4.28 2.66 -18.37
C LYS A 95 3.72 4.07 -18.36
N SER A 96 3.17 4.51 -17.24
CA SER A 96 2.57 5.84 -17.08
C SER A 96 3.52 6.98 -17.45
N PHE A 97 4.81 6.84 -17.13
CA PHE A 97 5.89 7.77 -17.47
C PHE A 97 6.01 8.05 -18.98
N ASP A 98 5.61 7.09 -19.82
CA ASP A 98 5.73 7.17 -21.28
C ASP A 98 4.41 7.56 -21.98
N VAL A 99 3.36 7.86 -21.22
CA VAL A 99 2.03 8.18 -21.76
C VAL A 99 1.79 9.69 -21.77
N GLN A 100 1.59 10.26 -22.96
CA GLN A 100 1.06 11.61 -23.13
C GLN A 100 -0.39 11.55 -23.61
N LEU A 101 -1.31 12.12 -22.84
CA LEU A 101 -2.72 12.18 -23.21
C LEU A 101 -3.00 13.36 -24.13
N LYS A 102 -3.78 13.10 -25.19
CA LYS A 102 -4.27 14.15 -26.11
C LYS A 102 -5.47 14.89 -25.52
N ASN A 103 -6.33 14.17 -24.82
CA ASN A 103 -7.49 14.74 -24.13
C ASN A 103 -7.08 15.02 -22.68
N PRO A 104 -7.20 16.27 -22.19
CA PRO A 104 -6.84 16.61 -20.83
C PRO A 104 -7.81 15.93 -19.83
N PRO A 105 -7.29 15.17 -18.84
CA PRO A 105 -8.13 14.63 -17.77
C PRO A 105 -8.32 15.62 -16.62
N ASP A 106 -9.46 15.53 -15.94
CA ASP A 106 -9.81 16.34 -14.77
C ASP A 106 -9.46 15.63 -13.46
N VAL A 107 -9.62 14.30 -13.43
CA VAL A 107 -9.47 13.45 -12.25
C VAL A 107 -8.50 12.31 -12.54
N LEU A 108 -7.54 12.13 -11.64
CA LEU A 108 -6.66 10.95 -11.64
C LEU A 108 -7.06 10.02 -10.49
N VAL A 109 -7.40 8.78 -10.82
CA VAL A 109 -7.58 7.71 -9.85
C VAL A 109 -6.41 6.74 -9.99
N THR A 110 -5.83 6.34 -8.88
CA THR A 110 -4.79 5.31 -8.87
C THR A 110 -4.88 4.50 -7.59
N GLU A 111 -4.72 3.19 -7.72
CA GLU A 111 -4.53 2.29 -6.60
C GLU A 111 -3.19 1.59 -6.78
N THR A 112 -2.14 2.34 -6.45
CA THR A 112 -0.74 1.89 -6.41
C THR A 112 -0.22 1.98 -4.97
N LEU A 113 -1.09 1.64 -4.01
CA LEU A 113 -0.77 1.62 -2.59
C LEU A 113 -0.13 0.28 -2.24
N GLY A 114 1.03 0.32 -1.59
CA GLY A 114 1.67 -0.88 -1.05
C GLY A 114 1.36 -1.12 0.43
N TYR A 115 2.10 -2.03 1.06
CA TYR A 115 1.95 -2.39 2.48
C TYR A 115 2.21 -1.23 3.46
N PHE A 116 2.95 -0.21 3.01
CA PHE A 116 3.24 1.05 3.69
C PHE A 116 2.56 2.25 3.01
N GLY A 117 1.66 1.98 2.06
CA GLY A 117 1.00 2.98 1.22
C GLY A 117 1.89 3.56 0.12
N ILE A 118 3.21 3.62 0.30
CA ILE A 118 4.14 4.27 -0.65
C ILE A 118 5.09 3.31 -1.39
N ASP A 119 5.19 2.05 -0.96
CA ASP A 119 6.18 1.08 -1.43
C ASP A 119 5.93 0.58 -2.86
N GLU A 120 4.80 0.92 -3.48
CA GLU A 120 4.53 0.70 -4.91
C GLU A 120 4.69 1.97 -5.77
N GLY A 121 5.14 3.08 -5.17
CA GLY A 121 5.59 4.27 -5.91
C GLY A 121 4.52 5.29 -6.27
N ILE A 122 3.36 5.23 -5.63
CA ILE A 122 2.25 6.18 -5.82
C ILE A 122 2.69 7.64 -5.81
N VAL A 123 3.67 8.02 -4.98
CA VAL A 123 4.16 9.40 -4.87
C VAL A 123 4.85 9.85 -6.15
N GLU A 124 5.88 9.13 -6.60
CA GLU A 124 6.62 9.51 -7.82
C GLU A 124 5.74 9.39 -9.06
N ILE A 125 4.91 8.34 -9.12
CA ILE A 125 3.98 8.10 -10.23
C ILE A 125 2.98 9.26 -10.36
N CYS A 126 2.35 9.69 -9.26
CA CYS A 126 1.41 10.80 -9.28
C CYS A 126 2.12 12.12 -9.62
N HIS A 127 3.31 12.36 -9.05
CA HIS A 127 4.05 13.58 -9.33
C HIS A 127 4.42 13.73 -10.81
N ASP A 128 5.00 12.69 -11.41
CA ASP A 128 5.35 12.69 -12.83
C ASP A 128 4.10 12.89 -13.70
N PHE A 129 3.05 12.12 -13.45
CA PHE A 129 1.86 12.14 -14.29
C PHE A 129 1.14 13.49 -14.23
N CYS A 130 0.97 14.08 -13.03
CA CYS A 130 0.34 15.38 -12.86
C CYS A 130 1.19 16.53 -13.41
N THR A 131 2.53 16.43 -13.33
CA THR A 131 3.43 17.44 -13.91
C THR A 131 3.27 17.53 -15.43
N ARG A 132 3.04 16.39 -16.10
CA ARG A 132 2.85 16.33 -17.57
C ARG A 132 1.40 16.58 -18.00
N HIS A 133 0.44 16.49 -17.08
CA HIS A 133 -0.99 16.67 -17.33
C HIS A 133 -1.61 17.63 -16.30
N SER A 134 -1.28 18.93 -16.44
CA SER A 134 -1.66 19.98 -15.49
C SER A 134 -3.17 20.27 -15.40
N SER A 135 -3.99 19.67 -16.26
CA SER A 135 -5.45 19.73 -16.19
C SER A 135 -6.03 18.94 -15.01
N ILE A 136 -5.27 18.01 -14.44
CA ILE A 136 -5.70 17.19 -13.30
C ILE A 136 -5.86 18.09 -12.08
N LYS A 137 -7.09 18.21 -11.59
CA LYS A 137 -7.44 19.04 -10.43
C LYS A 137 -7.62 18.21 -9.16
N VAL A 138 -8.00 16.94 -9.31
CA VAL A 138 -8.33 16.06 -8.20
C VAL A 138 -7.66 14.70 -8.38
N LEU A 139 -7.12 14.17 -7.28
CA LEU A 139 -6.54 12.84 -7.22
C LEU A 139 -7.32 11.98 -6.22
N ILE A 140 -7.52 10.70 -6.55
CA ILE A 140 -8.06 9.68 -5.65
C ILE A 140 -7.04 8.54 -5.56
N PRO A 141 -6.32 8.37 -4.43
CA PRO A 141 -6.32 9.24 -3.26
C PRO A 141 -5.59 10.58 -3.48
N SER A 142 -5.86 11.56 -2.63
CA SER A 142 -5.22 12.88 -2.65
C SER A 142 -3.99 12.98 -1.75
N LYS A 143 -3.97 12.20 -0.66
CA LYS A 143 -2.85 12.16 0.30
C LYS A 143 -2.62 10.76 0.82
N VAL A 144 -1.38 10.49 1.21
CA VAL A 144 -0.99 9.29 1.96
C VAL A 144 -0.16 9.71 3.16
N SER A 145 -0.54 9.28 4.35
CA SER A 145 0.20 9.51 5.59
C SER A 145 0.76 8.19 6.10
N LEU A 146 2.07 8.11 6.32
CA LEU A 146 2.70 6.99 7.00
C LEU A 146 2.82 7.30 8.49
N LYS A 147 2.33 6.40 9.34
CA LYS A 147 2.29 6.54 10.79
C LYS A 147 2.88 5.30 11.47
N TYR A 148 3.17 5.44 12.75
CA TYR A 148 3.46 4.31 13.62
C TYR A 148 2.87 4.47 15.01
N GLN A 149 2.71 3.34 15.69
CA GLN A 149 2.32 3.27 17.08
C GLN A 149 3.05 2.11 17.77
N PHE A 150 3.46 2.31 19.02
CA PHE A 150 3.94 1.22 19.85
C PHE A 150 2.76 0.43 20.41
N ILE A 151 2.85 -0.88 20.32
CA ILE A 151 1.81 -1.79 20.76
C ILE A 151 2.42 -2.99 21.50
N HIS A 152 1.59 -3.65 22.30
CA HIS A 152 1.85 -4.98 22.80
C HIS A 152 1.13 -5.99 21.90
N LEU A 153 1.88 -6.94 21.36
CA LEU A 153 1.41 -8.06 20.54
C LEU A 153 1.70 -9.38 21.28
N PRO A 154 0.68 -10.05 21.84
CA PRO A 154 0.89 -11.29 22.59
C PRO A 154 1.58 -12.38 21.77
N GLU A 155 1.22 -12.50 20.49
CA GLU A 155 1.74 -13.54 19.59
C GLU A 155 3.09 -13.17 18.92
N LEU A 156 3.69 -12.00 19.23
CA LEU A 156 4.91 -11.55 18.54
C LEU A 156 6.04 -12.58 18.63
N ASN A 157 6.28 -13.09 19.84
CA ASN A 157 7.43 -13.95 20.11
C ASN A 157 7.18 -15.41 19.74
N ALA A 158 5.96 -15.80 19.32
CA ALA A 158 5.66 -17.20 19.02
C ALA A 158 6.61 -17.80 17.97
N ASP A 159 6.90 -17.06 16.89
CA ASP A 159 7.83 -17.49 15.85
C ASP A 159 9.30 -17.52 16.36
N PHE A 160 9.64 -16.59 17.27
CA PHE A 160 10.98 -16.51 17.88
C PHE A 160 11.22 -17.65 18.87
N ASP A 161 10.25 -17.92 19.75
CA ASP A 161 10.28 -19.01 20.73
C ASP A 161 10.27 -20.38 20.02
N LEU A 162 9.56 -20.49 18.89
CA LEU A 162 9.59 -21.69 18.03
C LEU A 162 10.99 -21.92 17.43
N LEU A 163 11.66 -20.86 16.97
CA LEU A 163 13.03 -20.95 16.47
C LEU A 163 13.99 -21.45 17.56
N LEU A 164 13.95 -20.83 18.74
CA LEU A 164 14.83 -21.18 19.87
C LEU A 164 14.57 -22.62 20.34
N SER A 165 13.31 -23.02 20.49
CA SER A 165 12.94 -24.38 20.90
C SER A 165 13.31 -25.44 19.87
N SER A 166 13.18 -25.15 18.57
CA SER A 166 13.56 -26.06 17.48
C SER A 166 15.07 -26.32 17.41
N TYR A 167 15.87 -25.30 17.74
CA TYR A 167 17.32 -25.47 17.92
C TYR A 167 17.59 -26.29 19.18
N ALA A 168 16.97 -25.89 20.30
CA ALA A 168 17.26 -26.48 21.60
C ALA A 168 16.93 -27.97 21.67
N SER A 169 15.86 -28.40 20.99
CA SER A 169 15.45 -29.81 20.92
C SER A 169 16.46 -30.72 20.21
N ARG A 170 17.39 -30.16 19.42
CA ARG A 170 18.37 -30.92 18.64
C ARG A 170 19.80 -30.78 19.17
N PHE A 171 20.13 -29.61 19.71
CA PHE A 171 21.51 -29.23 20.03
C PHE A 171 21.73 -28.87 21.52
N GLY A 172 20.69 -28.93 22.36
CA GLY A 172 20.76 -28.48 23.75
C GLY A 172 20.56 -26.97 23.89
N PRO A 173 20.78 -26.37 25.08
CA PRO A 173 20.50 -24.95 25.34
C PRO A 173 21.12 -24.01 24.28
N VAL A 174 20.35 -23.03 23.82
CA VAL A 174 20.83 -22.04 22.84
C VAL A 174 21.88 -21.13 23.50
N PRO A 175 23.09 -20.98 22.94
CA PRO A 175 24.10 -20.05 23.46
C PRO A 175 23.57 -18.61 23.53
N ALA A 176 23.96 -17.87 24.57
CA ALA A 176 23.45 -16.52 24.81
C ALA A 176 23.78 -15.54 23.67
N GLU A 177 24.97 -15.64 23.05
CA GLU A 177 25.32 -14.81 21.90
C GLU A 177 24.42 -15.09 20.70
N LEU A 178 24.03 -16.35 20.52
CA LEU A 178 23.15 -16.76 19.43
C LEU A 178 21.71 -16.24 19.63
N VAL A 179 21.21 -16.28 20.87
CA VAL A 179 19.92 -15.68 21.23
C VAL A 179 19.90 -14.18 20.92
N SER A 180 20.94 -13.45 21.33
CA SER A 180 21.06 -12.01 21.07
C SER A 180 21.16 -11.70 19.57
N GLY A 181 21.95 -12.49 18.83
CA GLY A 181 22.03 -12.38 17.37
C GLY A 181 20.68 -12.60 16.69
N PHE A 182 19.93 -13.63 17.08
CA PHE A 182 18.59 -13.87 16.57
C PHE A 182 17.61 -12.76 16.96
N GLU A 183 17.62 -12.28 18.20
CA GLU A 183 16.74 -11.19 18.65
C GLU A 183 16.99 -9.92 17.82
N CYS A 184 18.25 -9.58 17.54
CA CYS A 184 18.62 -8.45 16.71
C CYS A 184 18.08 -8.59 15.27
N LEU A 185 18.26 -9.76 14.64
CA LEU A 185 17.74 -10.02 13.30
C LEU A 185 16.20 -10.00 13.28
N PHE A 186 15.58 -10.61 14.29
CA PHE A 186 14.14 -10.68 14.45
C PHE A 186 13.53 -9.28 14.61
N CYS A 187 14.11 -8.42 15.45
CA CYS A 187 13.56 -7.10 15.74
C CYS A 187 13.81 -6.08 14.63
N ASN A 188 14.87 -6.22 13.82
CA ASN A 188 15.11 -5.35 12.66
C ASN A 188 14.27 -5.72 11.43
N LEU A 189 13.62 -6.88 11.42
CA LEU A 189 12.74 -7.30 10.34
C LEU A 189 11.35 -6.68 10.49
N ILE A 190 10.93 -5.90 9.48
CA ILE A 190 9.54 -5.49 9.37
C ILE A 190 8.75 -6.61 8.67
N ARG A 191 7.79 -7.18 9.40
CA ARG A 191 6.91 -8.26 8.96
C ARG A 191 5.63 -7.69 8.38
N LYS A 192 5.00 -8.47 7.51
CA LYS A 192 3.71 -8.18 6.86
C LYS A 192 2.78 -9.37 7.12
N LYS A 193 1.88 -9.25 8.10
CA LYS A 193 0.94 -10.33 8.49
C LYS A 193 -0.36 -9.73 8.99
N ILE A 194 -1.45 -10.48 8.91
CA ILE A 194 -2.66 -10.11 9.65
C ILE A 194 -2.37 -10.24 11.14
N ILE A 195 -2.51 -9.13 11.85
CA ILE A 195 -2.60 -9.08 13.31
C ILE A 195 -4.08 -9.23 13.64
N LYS A 196 -4.42 -10.09 14.60
CA LYS A 196 -5.74 -10.10 15.20
C LYS A 196 -5.76 -8.96 16.21
N SER A 197 -6.73 -8.05 16.11
CA SER A 197 -6.89 -6.93 17.03
C SER A 197 -7.13 -7.39 18.48
N ASP A 198 -7.66 -8.59 18.66
CA ASP A 198 -7.95 -9.17 19.97
C ASP A 198 -6.66 -9.35 20.78
N GLY A 199 -6.57 -8.71 21.94
CA GLY A 199 -5.40 -8.76 22.81
C GLY A 199 -4.25 -7.82 22.40
N VAL A 200 -4.43 -7.00 21.36
CA VAL A 200 -3.47 -5.94 21.03
C VAL A 200 -3.66 -4.78 22.00
N GLU A 201 -2.61 -4.39 22.71
CA GLU A 201 -2.66 -3.22 23.60
C GLU A 201 -1.92 -2.03 22.98
N VAL A 202 -2.59 -0.88 22.93
CA VAL A 202 -1.98 0.37 22.48
C VAL A 202 -1.10 0.94 23.59
N CYS A 203 0.20 1.11 23.31
CA CYS A 203 1.19 1.58 24.29
C CYS A 203 1.61 3.03 24.08
N SER A 204 1.13 3.70 23.03
CA SER A 204 1.46 5.10 22.73
C SER A 204 0.42 5.76 21.84
N GLU A 205 0.36 7.08 21.82
CA GLU A 205 -0.35 7.83 20.77
C GLU A 205 0.26 7.58 19.37
N PRO A 206 -0.55 7.67 18.30
CA PRO A 206 -0.05 7.51 16.94
C PRO A 206 0.87 8.67 16.56
N LYS A 207 2.01 8.34 15.94
CA LYS A 207 3.01 9.31 15.49
C LYS A 207 3.07 9.35 13.97
N LEU A 208 3.05 10.55 13.40
CA LEU A 208 3.22 10.77 11.96
C LEU A 208 4.70 10.68 11.58
N ILE A 209 5.03 9.82 10.62
CA ILE A 209 6.37 9.76 10.01
C ILE A 209 6.47 10.81 8.92
N ARG A 210 5.56 10.73 7.95
CA ARG A 210 5.48 11.67 6.83
C ARG A 210 4.09 11.65 6.22
N ARG A 211 3.63 12.82 5.78
CA ARG A 211 2.45 12.97 4.93
C ARG A 211 2.91 13.38 3.54
N PHE A 212 2.32 12.76 2.53
CA PHE A 212 2.55 13.04 1.11
C PHE A 212 1.26 13.60 0.50
N ASN A 213 1.38 14.72 -0.19
CA ASN A 213 0.34 15.29 -1.05
C ASN A 213 0.60 14.79 -2.47
N LEU A 214 -0.26 13.89 -2.95
CA LEU A 214 -0.05 13.24 -4.23
C LEU A 214 -0.18 14.23 -5.38
N GLY A 215 0.68 14.09 -6.39
CA GLY A 215 0.83 15.04 -7.49
C GLY A 215 1.78 16.21 -7.19
N LEU A 216 1.98 16.56 -5.92
CA LEU A 216 2.86 17.67 -5.51
C LEU A 216 4.23 17.18 -5.00
N ASP A 217 4.23 16.21 -4.08
CA ASP A 217 5.46 15.66 -3.51
C ASP A 217 6.22 14.81 -4.53
N LYS A 218 7.53 15.08 -4.69
CA LYS A 218 8.35 14.47 -5.76
C LYS A 218 9.03 13.16 -5.39
N SER A 219 9.23 12.92 -4.10
CA SER A 219 9.95 11.76 -3.59
C SER A 219 9.34 11.29 -2.28
N SER A 220 9.20 9.97 -2.21
CA SER A 220 8.76 9.21 -1.05
C SER A 220 9.89 8.81 -0.11
N ASP A 221 11.15 9.23 -0.35
CA ASP A 221 12.28 8.93 0.53
C ASP A 221 12.03 9.40 1.97
N ILE A 222 12.39 8.57 2.94
CA ILE A 222 12.20 8.87 4.37
C ILE A 222 13.49 8.54 5.09
N GLU A 223 13.92 9.45 5.95
CA GLU A 223 14.81 9.17 7.09
C GLU A 223 14.13 9.68 8.35
N TYR A 224 13.83 8.78 9.29
CA TYR A 224 13.04 9.12 10.47
C TYR A 224 13.57 8.42 11.72
N SER A 225 13.72 9.17 12.81
CA SER A 225 14.13 8.62 14.11
C SER A 225 12.91 8.20 14.93
N VAL A 226 12.85 6.92 15.26
CA VAL A 226 11.82 6.32 16.12
C VAL A 226 12.28 6.42 17.57
N GLU A 227 11.44 6.99 18.42
CA GLU A 227 11.67 7.07 19.87
C GLU A 227 10.62 6.29 20.64
N CYS A 228 11.04 5.22 21.29
CA CYS A 228 10.25 4.35 22.16
C CYS A 228 10.36 4.80 23.61
N LYS A 229 9.51 5.78 23.99
CA LYS A 229 9.32 6.18 25.39
C LYS A 229 8.39 5.23 26.17
N ALA A 230 7.74 4.29 25.46
CA ALA A 230 6.78 3.33 26.01
C ALA A 230 7.41 1.94 26.27
N SER A 231 8.75 1.86 26.34
CA SER A 231 9.52 0.61 26.22
C SER A 231 9.21 -0.47 27.26
N GLN A 232 8.57 -0.12 28.38
CA GLN A 232 8.22 -1.10 29.42
C GLN A 232 6.94 -1.90 29.15
N ARG A 233 6.04 -1.44 28.26
CA ARG A 233 4.79 -2.14 27.93
C ARG A 233 4.74 -2.65 26.50
N ALA A 234 5.37 -1.93 25.57
CA ALA A 234 5.39 -2.28 24.17
C ALA A 234 6.43 -3.36 23.86
N ASN A 235 6.05 -4.35 23.04
CA ASN A 235 6.99 -5.32 22.46
C ASN A 235 7.10 -5.18 20.93
N ALA A 236 6.23 -4.38 20.30
CA ALA A 236 6.24 -4.14 18.87
C ALA A 236 6.00 -2.67 18.50
N ILE A 237 6.53 -2.29 17.35
CA ILE A 237 6.15 -1.08 16.62
C ILE A 237 5.28 -1.51 15.42
N HIS A 238 4.07 -0.96 15.33
CA HIS A 238 3.17 -1.13 14.19
C HIS A 238 3.24 0.10 13.30
N PHE A 239 3.62 -0.11 12.04
CA PHE A 239 3.59 0.88 10.98
C PHE A 239 2.34 0.68 10.14
N TYR A 240 1.68 1.77 9.79
CA TYR A 240 0.47 1.74 8.99
C TYR A 240 0.34 3.02 8.18
N PHE A 241 -0.41 2.96 7.08
CA PHE A 241 -0.74 4.13 6.28
C PHE A 241 -2.19 4.57 6.48
N GLU A 242 -2.46 5.82 6.15
CA GLU A 242 -3.80 6.36 5.91
C GLU A 242 -3.80 7.06 4.55
N ALA A 243 -4.66 6.64 3.63
CA ALA A 243 -4.88 7.29 2.35
C ALA A 243 -6.21 8.06 2.38
N GLU A 244 -6.18 9.35 2.05
CA GLU A 244 -7.37 10.21 1.97
C GLU A 244 -7.94 10.14 0.54
N LEU A 245 -9.04 9.42 0.36
CA LEU A 245 -9.66 9.19 -0.96
C LEU A 245 -10.64 10.30 -1.33
N ALA A 246 -11.42 10.77 -0.35
CA ALA A 246 -12.32 11.89 -0.44
C ALA A 246 -12.54 12.47 0.98
N ASP A 247 -13.24 13.59 1.09
CA ASP A 247 -13.62 14.10 2.42
C ASP A 247 -14.41 13.04 3.20
N GLY A 248 -13.95 12.73 4.41
CA GLY A 248 -14.48 11.66 5.26
C GLY A 248 -14.33 10.23 4.74
N VAL A 249 -13.60 9.98 3.65
CA VAL A 249 -13.33 8.63 3.11
C VAL A 249 -11.84 8.35 3.16
N LYS A 250 -11.44 7.43 4.04
CA LYS A 250 -10.05 7.01 4.21
C LYS A 250 -9.90 5.51 4.03
N LEU A 251 -8.74 5.09 3.54
CA LEU A 251 -8.27 3.71 3.62
C LEU A 251 -7.09 3.64 4.57
N SER A 252 -7.05 2.59 5.38
CA SER A 252 -5.93 2.36 6.31
C SER A 252 -5.73 0.87 6.51
N ASN A 253 -4.49 0.50 6.81
CA ASN A 253 -4.15 -0.82 7.32
C ASN A 253 -3.77 -0.79 8.81
N TYR A 254 -4.36 0.15 9.56
CA TYR A 254 -4.26 0.18 11.01
C TYR A 254 -4.96 -1.03 11.63
N VAL A 255 -4.37 -1.62 12.66
CA VAL A 255 -4.82 -2.87 13.27
C VAL A 255 -6.26 -2.87 13.81
N PHE A 256 -6.81 -1.70 14.13
CA PHE A 256 -8.20 -1.55 14.61
C PHE A 256 -9.17 -1.05 13.52
N GLU A 257 -8.73 -0.90 12.28
CA GLU A 257 -9.58 -0.58 11.12
C GLU A 257 -9.99 -1.88 10.38
N PRO A 258 -10.98 -1.82 9.47
CA PRO A 258 -11.37 -2.98 8.69
C PRO A 258 -10.17 -3.61 7.96
N LYS A 259 -10.10 -4.96 8.00
CA LYS A 259 -8.98 -5.70 7.41
C LYS A 259 -8.95 -5.52 5.89
N THR A 260 -7.75 -5.31 5.39
CA THR A 260 -7.47 -5.15 3.95
C THR A 260 -6.42 -6.17 3.51
N HIS A 261 -6.24 -6.31 2.20
CA HIS A 261 -5.22 -7.19 1.63
C HIS A 261 -3.78 -6.69 1.89
N TRP A 262 -3.59 -5.43 2.30
CA TRP A 262 -2.28 -4.85 2.66
C TRP A 262 -1.71 -5.38 3.97
N LEU A 263 -2.44 -6.24 4.70
CA LEU A 263 -1.99 -6.83 5.97
C LEU A 263 -1.60 -5.73 6.98
N HIS A 264 -0.83 -6.07 8.00
CA HIS A 264 -0.27 -5.11 8.94
C HIS A 264 1.25 -5.19 8.91
N SER A 265 1.90 -4.02 8.92
CA SER A 265 3.36 -3.91 8.96
C SER A 265 3.83 -3.68 10.39
N TYR A 266 4.71 -4.54 10.91
CA TYR A 266 5.19 -4.42 12.29
C TYR A 266 6.59 -5.01 12.49
N ALA A 267 7.31 -4.51 13.50
CA ALA A 267 8.61 -5.03 13.92
C ALA A 267 8.66 -5.20 15.44
N GLY A 268 9.43 -6.17 15.92
CA GLY A 268 9.68 -6.33 17.34
C GLY A 268 10.60 -5.23 17.88
N ILE A 269 10.49 -4.94 19.16
CA ILE A 269 11.36 -4.02 19.89
C ILE A 269 12.36 -4.86 20.69
N PRO A 270 13.68 -4.72 20.48
CA PRO A 270 14.66 -5.46 21.26
C PRO A 270 14.64 -5.00 22.72
N ARG A 271 14.93 -5.92 23.65
CA ARG A 271 14.97 -5.58 25.09
C ARG A 271 15.99 -4.48 25.39
N GLY A 272 15.60 -3.51 26.21
CA GLY A 272 16.46 -2.41 26.65
C GLY A 272 16.74 -1.33 25.59
N ILE A 273 16.26 -1.50 24.37
CA ILE A 273 16.40 -0.52 23.29
C ILE A 273 15.22 0.46 23.32
N SER A 274 15.54 1.75 23.20
CA SER A 274 14.55 2.83 23.23
C SER A 274 14.50 3.66 21.95
N SER A 275 15.34 3.40 20.96
CA SER A 275 15.37 4.18 19.73
C SER A 275 15.74 3.36 18.49
N GLY A 276 15.31 3.82 17.32
CA GLY A 276 15.64 3.21 16.05
C GLY A 276 15.64 4.21 14.90
N GLN A 277 16.22 3.82 13.78
CA GLN A 277 16.23 4.57 12.53
C GLN A 277 15.38 3.86 11.49
N LEU A 278 14.34 4.53 11.02
CA LEU A 278 13.56 4.12 9.86
C LEU A 278 14.15 4.81 8.63
N LYS A 279 14.34 4.05 7.55
CA LYS A 279 14.74 4.57 6.25
C LYS A 279 13.91 3.92 5.14
N PHE A 280 13.33 4.73 4.25
CA PHE A 280 12.74 4.29 3.01
C PHE A 280 13.49 4.91 1.83
N VAL A 281 13.84 4.09 0.85
CA VAL A 281 14.49 4.51 -0.40
C VAL A 281 13.56 4.18 -1.56
N SER A 282 13.00 5.21 -2.18
CA SER A 282 12.00 5.16 -3.24
C SER A 282 12.46 4.37 -4.46
N THR A 283 13.70 4.57 -4.91
CA THR A 283 14.30 3.85 -6.05
C THR A 283 14.47 2.36 -5.82
N GLU A 284 14.64 1.95 -4.56
CA GLU A 284 14.77 0.54 -4.18
C GLU A 284 13.43 -0.11 -3.78
N ARG A 285 12.38 0.71 -3.58
CA ARG A 285 11.09 0.28 -3.01
C ARG A 285 11.27 -0.48 -1.69
N LYS A 286 12.25 -0.07 -0.87
CA LYS A 286 12.65 -0.77 0.35
C LYS A 286 12.61 0.12 1.57
N ILE A 287 11.92 -0.37 2.60
CA ILE A 287 11.93 0.16 3.95
C ILE A 287 12.83 -0.67 4.85
N ARG A 288 13.57 0.00 5.73
CA ARG A 288 14.50 -0.63 6.69
C ARG A 288 14.33 0.02 8.05
N LEU A 289 14.26 -0.79 9.09
CA LEU A 289 14.35 -0.37 10.48
C LEU A 289 15.68 -0.87 11.04
N ARG A 290 16.39 0.01 11.75
CA ARG A 290 17.59 -0.35 12.51
C ARG A 290 17.47 0.18 13.93
N TRP A 291 17.35 -0.71 14.89
CA TRP A 291 17.41 -0.37 16.31
C TRP A 291 18.81 0.13 16.71
N LYS A 292 18.88 1.07 17.65
CA LYS A 292 20.10 1.70 18.18
C LYS A 292 20.19 1.56 19.68
#